data_AF-A0A929IQX6-F1
#
_entry.id   AF-A0A929IQX6-F1
#
_cell.length_a   1.000
_cell.length_b   1.000
_cell.length_c   1.000
_cell.angle_alpha   90.00
_cell.angle_beta   90.00
_cell.angle_gamma   90.00
#
_symmetry.space_group_name_H-M   'P 1'
#
loop_
_entity.id
_entity.type
_entity.pdbx_description
1 polymer ?
#
loop_
_entity_poly.entity_id
_entity_poly.type
_entity_poly.pdbx_seq_one_letter_code
_entity_poly.pdbx_strand_id
1 'polypeptide(L)'
;MDGIGDLLARLDLQAGDRVLDIGCGGGVISQYISDQTGANVTGLDYAASAIALATERTAAKGSRLTFVEGDISALDYPAHSFDAVVSLDTLY
;
A
#
# COMPACT_ATOMS: atom_id res chain seq x y z
N MET A 1 -10.58 -8.50 -12.04
CA MET A 1 -9.66 -8.76 -10.90
C MET A 1 -8.32 -9.29 -11.40
N ASP A 2 -8.12 -9.34 -12.72
CA ASP A 2 -7.07 -10.14 -13.35
C ASP A 2 -5.74 -9.35 -13.40
N GLY A 3 -5.80 -8.01 -13.49
CA GLY A 3 -4.60 -7.16 -13.55
C GLY A 3 -3.79 -7.04 -12.25
N ILE A 4 -4.44 -7.09 -11.08
CA ILE A 4 -3.74 -6.97 -9.79
C ILE A 4 -3.01 -8.27 -9.42
N GLY A 5 -3.60 -9.44 -9.74
CA GLY A 5 -2.96 -10.74 -9.52
C GLY A 5 -1.71 -10.90 -10.38
N ASP A 6 -1.80 -10.52 -11.65
CA ASP A 6 -0.64 -10.53 -12.56
C ASP A 6 0.46 -9.56 -12.12
N LEU A 7 0.10 -8.39 -11.59
CA LEU A 7 1.07 -7.45 -11.02
C LEU A 7 1.83 -8.10 -9.84
N LEU A 8 1.11 -8.73 -8.91
CA LEU A 8 1.74 -9.38 -7.75
C LEU A 8 2.65 -10.54 -8.16
N ALA A 9 2.23 -11.34 -9.14
CA ALA A 9 3.07 -12.42 -9.66
C ALA A 9 4.37 -11.90 -10.30
N ARG A 10 4.35 -10.71 -10.91
CA ARG A 10 5.54 -10.09 -11.50
C ARG A 10 6.46 -9.41 -10.50
N LEU A 11 5.91 -8.93 -9.38
CA LEU A 11 6.70 -8.32 -8.30
C LEU A 11 7.42 -9.37 -7.45
N ASP A 12 6.98 -10.64 -7.49
CA ASP A 12 7.55 -11.76 -6.71
C ASP A 12 7.72 -11.42 -5.22
N LEU A 13 6.73 -10.73 -4.65
CA LEU A 13 6.73 -10.28 -3.27
C LEU A 13 6.68 -11.46 -2.31
N GLN A 14 7.52 -11.40 -1.29
CA GLN A 14 7.61 -12.38 -0.22
C GLN A 14 6.97 -11.86 1.07
N ALA A 15 6.64 -12.79 1.96
CA ALA A 15 6.14 -12.44 3.28
C ALA A 15 7.20 -11.62 4.04
N GLY A 16 6.79 -10.47 4.58
CA GLY A 16 7.68 -9.55 5.28
C GLY A 16 8.28 -8.43 4.42
N ASP A 17 8.21 -8.52 3.08
CA ASP A 17 8.63 -7.44 2.19
C ASP A 17 7.87 -6.14 2.50
N ARG A 18 8.53 -5.01 2.30
CA ARG A 18 7.99 -3.68 2.57
C ARG A 18 7.51 -3.07 1.27
N VAL A 19 6.20 -2.82 1.18
CA VAL A 19 5.57 -2.26 -0.01
C VAL A 19 5.05 -0.86 0.30
N LEU A 20 5.34 0.10 -0.56
CA LEU A 20 4.68 1.40 -0.57
C LEU A 20 3.56 1.40 -1.62
N ASP A 21 2.33 1.68 -1.20
CA ASP A 21 1.17 1.87 -2.06
C ASP A 21 0.81 3.36 -2.13
N ILE A 22 1.07 3.97 -3.30
CA ILE A 22 0.93 5.41 -3.53
C ILE A 22 -0.45 5.70 -4.13
N GLY A 23 -1.21 6.56 -3.44
CA GLY A 23 -2.63 6.79 -3.70
C GLY A 23 -3.47 5.63 -3.21
N CYS A 24 -3.21 5.16 -1.99
CA CYS A 24 -3.83 3.94 -1.50
C CYS A 24 -5.36 4.03 -1.35
N GLY A 25 -5.93 5.24 -1.39
CA GLY A 25 -7.34 5.49 -1.18
C GLY A 25 -7.80 4.87 0.15
N GLY A 26 -8.96 4.22 0.15
CA GLY A 26 -9.46 3.49 1.31
C GLY A 26 -8.70 2.18 1.62
N GLY A 27 -7.57 1.88 0.98
CA GLY A 27 -6.71 0.74 1.34
C GLY A 27 -7.21 -0.64 0.89
N VAL A 28 -8.16 -0.73 -0.05
CA VAL A 28 -8.64 -2.03 -0.58
C VAL A 28 -7.50 -2.82 -1.19
N ILE A 29 -6.71 -2.16 -2.04
CA ILE A 29 -5.60 -2.80 -2.73
C ILE A 29 -4.46 -3.08 -1.76
N SER A 30 -4.08 -2.13 -0.91
CA SER A 30 -3.05 -2.35 0.12
C SER A 30 -3.37 -3.59 0.98
N GLN A 31 -4.64 -3.74 1.38
CA GLN A 31 -5.09 -4.92 2.10
C GLN A 31 -4.99 -6.20 1.25
N TYR A 32 -5.42 -6.16 -0.01
CA TYR A 32 -5.31 -7.30 -0.92
C TYR A 32 -3.86 -7.76 -1.10
N ILE A 33 -2.92 -6.82 -1.28
CA ILE A 33 -1.49 -7.11 -1.40
C ILE A 33 -0.99 -7.81 -0.14
N SER A 34 -1.26 -7.25 1.05
CA SER A 34 -0.84 -7.85 2.32
C SER A 34 -1.45 -9.24 2.55
N ASP A 35 -2.74 -9.42 2.22
CA ASP A 35 -3.44 -10.70 2.38
C ASP A 35 -2.88 -11.79 1.44
N GLN A 36 -2.52 -11.45 0.21
CA GLN A 36 -2.02 -12.43 -0.78
C GLN A 36 -0.53 -12.78 -0.60
N THR A 37 0.29 -11.81 -0.19
CA THR A 37 1.76 -11.96 -0.18
C THR A 37 2.32 -12.12 1.23
N GLY A 38 1.60 -11.66 2.25
CA GLY A 38 2.13 -11.53 3.61
C GLY A 38 3.07 -10.34 3.79
N ALA A 39 3.20 -9.46 2.79
CA ALA A 39 3.99 -8.24 2.86
C ALA A 39 3.43 -7.22 3.88
N ASN A 40 4.32 -6.35 4.34
CA ASN A 40 4.02 -5.17 5.14
C ASN A 40 3.76 -4.01 4.19
N VAL A 41 2.53 -3.50 4.15
CA VAL A 41 2.14 -2.44 3.21
C VAL A 41 1.94 -1.12 3.95
N THR A 42 2.63 -0.10 3.47
CA THR A 42 2.40 1.30 3.85
C THR A 42 1.60 1.96 2.73
N GLY A 43 0.39 2.39 3.02
CA GLY A 43 -0.44 3.18 2.10
C GLY A 43 -0.23 4.68 2.34
N LEU A 44 0.00 5.43 1.26
CA LEU A 44 0.10 6.88 1.28
C LEU A 44 -0.99 7.49 0.41
N ASP A 45 -1.72 8.46 0.94
CA ASP A 45 -2.73 9.22 0.20
C ASP A 45 -2.80 10.65 0.74
N TYR A 46 -3.07 11.64 -0.13
CA TYR A 46 -3.17 13.03 0.30
C TYR A 46 -4.50 13.33 1.00
N ALA A 47 -5.51 12.47 0.80
CA ALA A 47 -6.84 12.67 1.36
C ALA A 47 -6.95 12.05 2.76
N ALA A 48 -6.98 12.90 3.80
CA ALA A 48 -7.20 12.47 5.19
C ALA A 48 -8.42 11.54 5.38
N SER A 49 -9.50 11.77 4.63
CA SER A 49 -10.71 10.94 4.65
C SER A 49 -10.48 9.53 4.11
N ALA A 50 -9.61 9.38 3.11
CA ALA A 50 -9.23 8.08 2.56
C ALA A 50 -8.40 7.29 3.58
N ILE A 51 -7.45 7.95 4.25
CA ILE A 51 -6.63 7.35 5.31
C ILE A 51 -7.48 6.91 6.51
N ALA A 52 -8.46 7.72 6.93
CA ALA A 52 -9.39 7.35 7.99
C ALA A 52 -10.18 6.08 7.61
N LEU A 53 -10.72 6.02 6.39
CA LEU A 53 -11.45 4.86 5.88
C LEU A 53 -10.55 3.61 5.79
N ALA A 54 -9.32 3.76 5.32
CA ALA A 54 -8.35 2.67 5.22
C ALA A 54 -8.03 2.09 6.59
N THR A 55 -7.73 2.97 7.55
CA THR A 55 -7.42 2.60 8.93
C THR A 55 -8.59 1.86 9.59
N GLU A 56 -9.82 2.36 9.42
CA GLU A 56 -11.02 1.70 9.95
C GLU A 56 -11.23 0.32 9.31
N ARG A 57 -11.14 0.23 7.98
CA ARG A 57 -11.30 -1.02 7.22
C ARG A 57 -10.33 -2.11 7.69
N THR A 58 -9.11 -1.73 8.03
CA THR A 58 -8.04 -2.69 8.33
C THR A 58 -7.75 -2.82 9.82
N ALA A 59 -8.55 -2.21 10.71
CA ALA A 59 -8.28 -2.20 12.15
C ALA A 59 -8.11 -3.61 12.75
N ALA A 60 -8.81 -4.62 12.22
CA ALA A 60 -8.74 -6.01 12.66
C ALA A 60 -7.57 -6.82 12.04
N LYS A 61 -6.82 -6.27 11.09
CA LYS A 61 -5.82 -6.98 10.26
C LYS A 61 -4.41 -6.98 10.86
N GLY A 62 -4.22 -6.35 12.03
CA GLY A 62 -2.94 -6.31 12.73
C GLY A 62 -1.94 -5.32 12.13
N SER A 63 -0.66 -5.44 12.50
CA SER A 63 0.39 -4.43 12.25
C SER A 63 0.99 -4.44 10.83
N ARG A 64 0.49 -5.27 9.91
CA ARG A 64 1.04 -5.37 8.54
C ARG A 64 0.57 -4.26 7.61
N LEU A 65 -0.41 -3.46 8.02
CA LEU A 65 -0.97 -2.37 7.25
C LEU A 65 -0.80 -1.08 8.03
N THR A 66 -0.15 -0.09 7.42
CA THR A 66 0.02 1.27 7.95
C THR A 66 -0.46 2.27 6.91
N PHE A 67 -1.21 3.28 7.32
CA PHE A 67 -1.73 4.31 6.40
C PHE A 67 -1.28 5.69 6.87
N VAL A 68 -0.75 6.47 5.94
CA VAL A 68 -0.13 7.78 6.20
C VAL A 68 -0.73 8.81 5.27
N GLU A 69 -1.21 9.93 5.83
CA GLU A 69 -1.58 11.09 5.03
C GLU A 69 -0.31 11.78 4.51
N GLY A 70 -0.20 11.99 3.20
CA GLY A 70 0.98 12.61 2.63
C GLY A 70 0.88 12.89 1.14
N ASP A 71 1.71 13.82 0.67
CA ASP A 71 1.87 14.16 -0.74
C ASP A 71 3.05 13.39 -1.34
N ILE A 72 2.83 12.75 -2.49
CA ILE A 72 3.86 12.01 -3.21
C ILE A 72 5.04 12.90 -3.66
N SER A 73 4.82 14.19 -3.89
CA SER A 73 5.87 15.13 -4.26
C SER A 73 6.83 15.48 -3.10
N ALA A 74 6.48 15.09 -1.88
CA ALA A 74 7.21 15.39 -0.65
C ALA A 74 7.52 14.12 0.18
N LEU A 75 7.81 13.00 -0.49
CA LEU A 75 8.19 11.75 0.19
C LEU A 75 9.53 11.91 0.93
N ASP A 76 9.51 11.69 2.25
CA ASP A 76 10.70 11.70 3.12
C ASP A 76 11.01 10.30 3.65
N TYR A 77 11.28 9.38 2.73
CA TYR A 77 11.71 8.02 3.05
C TYR A 77 13.20 7.85 2.74
N PRO A 78 14.00 7.25 3.63
CA PRO A 78 15.37 6.87 3.33
C PRO A 78 15.47 5.97 2.09
N ALA A 79 16.62 6.00 1.42
CA ALA A 79 16.89 5.05 0.35
C ALA A 79 16.71 3.60 0.83
N HIS A 80 16.18 2.72 -0.03
CA HIS A 80 15.94 1.31 0.28
C HIS A 80 14.95 1.05 1.44
N SER A 81 14.04 2.00 1.69
CA SER A 81 12.93 1.83 2.65
C SER A 81 11.90 0.79 2.22
N PHE A 82 11.76 0.55 0.92
CA PHE A 82 10.77 -0.35 0.35
C PHE A 82 11.41 -1.31 -0.65
N ASP A 83 10.88 -2.53 -0.66
CA ASP A 83 11.28 -3.60 -1.57
C ASP A 83 10.45 -3.52 -2.88
N ALA A 84 9.24 -2.94 -2.81
CA ALA A 84 8.47 -2.54 -3.98
C ALA A 84 7.66 -1.25 -3.75
N VAL A 85 7.36 -0.54 -4.84
CA VAL A 85 6.45 0.61 -4.87
C VAL A 85 5.38 0.33 -5.92
N VAL A 86 4.12 0.49 -5.53
CA VAL A 86 2.96 0.35 -6.42
C VAL A 86 2.15 1.64 -6.43
N SER A 87 1.53 1.93 -7.57
CA SER A 87 0.54 2.99 -7.69
C SER A 87 -0.47 2.58 -8.76
N LEU A 88 -1.75 2.65 -8.44
CA LEU A 88 -2.82 2.17 -9.29
C LEU A 88 -3.86 3.28 -9.43
N ASP A 89 -4.18 3.64 -10.67
CA ASP A 89 -5.19 4.65 -11.02
C ASP A 89 -5.03 6.00 -10.30
N THR A 90 -3.80 6.37 -9.92
CA THR A 90 -3.52 7.55 -9.07
C THR A 90 -2.64 8.60 -9.77
N LEU A 91 -1.68 8.19 -10.59
CA LEU A 91 -0.76 9.09 -11.28
C LEU A 91 -1.35 9.46 -12.65
N TYR A 92 -1.75 10.72 -12.82
CA TYR A 92 -2.21 11.29 -14.10
C TYR A 92 -1.23 12.36 -14.61
#